data_AF-A0A0S8AZT7-F1
#
_entry.id   AF-A0A0S8AZT7-F1
#
_cell.length_a   1.000
_cell.length_b   1.000
_cell.length_c   1.000
_cell.angle_alpha   90.00
_cell.angle_beta   90.00
_cell.angle_gamma   90.00
#
_symmetry.space_group_name_H-M   'P 1'
#
loop_
_entity.id
_entity.type
_entity.pdbx_description
1 polymer ?
#
loop_
_entity_poly.entity_id
_entity_poly.type
_entity_poly.pdbx_seq_one_letter_code
_entity_poly.pdbx_strand_id
1 'polypeptide(L)'
;PKDKRQALEQISYEPCIALLVLQEDPGHFPEPGGLWPIGEPIAWMADNYRKGVSQVPGAITIHAGPEFSLKYWDEADEMVAEYLLDAAAEWIGSNSKIVHVHRWRYSKPLRLHPEPYLAISDPAPLIFAGDAFAGPRVEGAALSGLAAAEWLL
;
A
#
# COMPACT_ATOMS: atom_id res chain seq x y z
N PRO A 1 -24.94 -15.66 5.31
CA PRO A 1 -25.27 -15.91 6.74
C PRO A 1 -24.79 -14.77 7.65
N LYS A 2 -25.45 -14.53 8.80
CA LYS A 2 -25.15 -13.39 9.68
C LYS A 2 -23.77 -13.49 10.33
N ASP A 3 -23.40 -14.67 10.79
CA ASP A 3 -22.08 -15.02 11.34
C ASP A 3 -20.95 -14.74 10.34
N LYS A 4 -21.13 -15.16 9.09
CA LYS A 4 -20.15 -14.93 8.01
C LYS A 4 -19.97 -13.45 7.70
N ARG A 5 -21.06 -12.69 7.65
CA ARG A 5 -21.00 -11.23 7.49
C ARG A 5 -20.27 -10.57 8.65
N GLN A 6 -20.59 -10.96 9.89
CA GLN A 6 -19.94 -10.42 11.09
C GLN A 6 -18.43 -10.72 11.08
N ALA A 7 -18.02 -11.92 10.64
CA ALA A 7 -16.61 -12.27 10.49
C ALA A 7 -15.88 -11.37 9.47
N LEU A 8 -16.51 -11.10 8.32
CA LEU A 8 -15.95 -10.19 7.30
C LEU A 8 -15.91 -8.73 7.79
N GLU A 9 -16.91 -8.28 8.53
CA GLU A 9 -16.94 -6.93 9.12
C GLU A 9 -15.85 -6.70 10.20
N GLN A 10 -15.24 -7.77 10.73
CA GLN A 10 -14.07 -7.64 11.60
C GLN A 10 -12.78 -7.36 10.82
N ILE A 11 -12.73 -7.62 9.51
CA ILE A 11 -11.55 -7.32 8.70
C ILE A 11 -11.40 -5.81 8.61
N SER A 12 -10.21 -5.29 8.88
CA SER A 12 -9.91 -3.86 8.79
C SER A 12 -8.59 -3.65 8.08
N TYR A 13 -8.44 -2.46 7.50
CA TYR A 13 -7.28 -2.09 6.70
C TYR A 13 -6.73 -0.73 7.16
N GLU A 14 -5.42 -0.59 7.06
CA GLU A 14 -4.72 0.68 7.08
C GLU A 14 -4.81 1.34 5.69
N PRO A 15 -5.13 2.65 5.61
CA PRO A 15 -5.02 3.40 4.37
C PRO A 15 -3.57 3.79 4.09
N CYS A 16 -3.28 4.09 2.83
CA CYS A 16 -1.99 4.63 2.39
C CYS A 16 -2.21 5.71 1.34
N ILE A 17 -1.61 6.87 1.55
CA ILE A 17 -1.42 7.87 0.51
C ILE A 17 -0.07 7.60 -0.16
N ALA A 18 -0.08 7.40 -1.47
CA ALA A 18 1.12 7.25 -2.29
C ALA A 18 1.33 8.49 -3.17
N LEU A 19 2.52 9.07 -3.10
CA LEU A 19 2.95 10.19 -3.91
C LEU A 19 3.96 9.70 -4.96
N LEU A 20 3.71 10.03 -6.21
CA LEU A 20 4.65 9.86 -7.32
C LEU A 20 5.17 11.23 -7.73
N VAL A 21 6.49 11.39 -7.74
CA VAL A 21 7.17 12.60 -8.20
C VAL A 21 8.24 12.29 -9.23
N LEU A 22 8.56 13.31 -10.02
CA LEU A 22 9.71 13.31 -10.92
C LEU A 22 10.72 14.35 -10.42
N GLN A 23 11.92 13.90 -10.12
CA GLN A 23 13.03 14.77 -9.74
C GLN A 23 13.82 15.20 -10.97
N GLU A 24 14.16 16.48 -11.03
CA GLU A 24 15.03 17.00 -12.09
C GLU A 24 16.52 16.83 -11.73
N ASP A 25 16.86 16.98 -10.45
CA ASP A 25 18.22 16.85 -9.94
C ASP A 25 18.47 15.47 -9.32
N PRO A 26 19.71 14.94 -9.40
CA PRO A 26 20.06 13.66 -8.79
C PRO A 26 19.93 13.74 -7.26
N GLY A 27 19.04 12.94 -6.68
CA GLY A 27 18.91 12.75 -5.23
C GLY A 27 20.00 11.85 -4.63
N HIS A 28 19.87 11.54 -3.34
CA HIS A 28 20.84 10.77 -2.56
C HIS A 28 20.35 9.36 -2.16
N PHE A 29 19.49 8.74 -2.98
CA PHE A 29 19.04 7.38 -2.70
C PHE A 29 20.23 6.40 -2.61
N PRO A 30 20.30 5.53 -1.59
CA PRO A 30 21.28 4.45 -1.57
C PRO A 30 20.84 3.32 -2.49
N GLU A 31 21.79 2.50 -2.94
CA GLU A 31 21.47 1.19 -3.52
C GLU A 31 20.80 0.30 -2.46
N PRO A 32 19.74 -0.47 -2.78
CA PRO A 32 19.22 -0.80 -4.11
C PRO A 32 18.04 0.09 -4.58
N GLY A 33 17.94 1.33 -4.10
CA GLY A 33 16.89 2.29 -4.50
C GLY A 33 15.57 2.18 -3.71
N GLY A 34 15.55 1.48 -2.58
CA GLY A 34 14.41 1.42 -1.66
C GLY A 34 14.82 1.82 -0.24
N LEU A 35 13.94 2.55 0.45
CA LEU A 35 14.21 3.10 1.77
C LEU A 35 12.98 2.95 2.68
N TRP A 36 13.25 2.72 3.96
CA TRP A 36 12.27 2.73 5.03
C TRP A 36 12.70 3.78 6.06
N PRO A 37 12.27 5.05 5.89
CA PRO A 37 12.42 6.05 6.93
C PRO A 37 11.76 5.55 8.23
N ILE A 38 12.21 6.04 9.38
CA ILE A 38 11.72 5.57 10.68
C ILE A 38 10.29 6.09 10.90
N GLY A 39 9.28 5.32 10.47
CA GLY A 39 7.87 5.57 10.79
C GLY A 39 7.22 6.73 10.01
N GLU A 40 6.44 7.55 10.70
CA GLU A 40 5.66 8.64 10.09
C GLU A 40 6.55 9.87 9.77
N PRO A 41 6.23 10.65 8.71
CA PRO A 41 5.07 10.50 7.83
C PRO A 41 5.31 9.54 6.64
N ILE A 42 6.51 9.00 6.46
CA ILE A 42 6.88 8.16 5.30
C ILE A 42 7.20 6.74 5.75
N ALA A 43 6.28 5.80 5.52
CA ALA A 43 6.52 4.39 5.82
C ALA A 43 7.51 3.73 4.85
N TRP A 44 7.58 4.19 3.61
CA TRP A 44 8.45 3.63 2.60
C TRP A 44 8.62 4.58 1.41
N MET A 45 9.76 4.52 0.74
CA MET A 45 9.94 5.22 -0.53
C MET A 45 10.97 4.52 -1.43
N ALA A 46 10.91 4.81 -2.72
CA ALA A 46 11.84 4.24 -3.68
C ALA A 46 12.10 5.11 -4.89
N ASP A 47 13.34 5.02 -5.37
CA ASP A 47 13.73 5.38 -6.72
C ASP A 47 13.37 4.23 -7.67
N ASN A 48 12.33 4.46 -8.49
CA ASN A 48 11.82 3.45 -9.41
C ASN A 48 12.79 3.15 -10.56
N TYR A 49 13.67 4.11 -10.91
CA TYR A 49 14.70 3.89 -11.91
C TYR A 49 15.77 2.94 -11.37
N ARG A 50 16.27 3.20 -10.16
CA ARG A 50 17.30 2.35 -9.53
C ARG A 50 16.80 0.95 -9.18
N LYS A 51 15.53 0.82 -8.80
CA LYS A 51 14.87 -0.49 -8.66
C LYS A 51 14.66 -1.24 -9.98
N GLY A 52 14.90 -0.61 -11.13
CA GLY A 52 14.66 -1.19 -12.46
C GLY A 52 13.18 -1.32 -12.84
N VAL A 53 12.29 -0.63 -12.14
CA VAL A 53 10.83 -0.65 -12.37
C VAL A 53 10.41 0.40 -13.42
N SER A 54 11.20 1.47 -13.57
CA SER A 54 10.97 2.56 -14.52
C SER A 54 12.21 2.82 -15.37
N GLN A 55 12.01 3.21 -16.63
CA GLN A 55 13.09 3.73 -17.48
C GLN A 55 13.30 5.24 -17.33
N VAL A 56 12.49 5.92 -16.53
CA VAL A 56 12.53 7.37 -16.31
C VAL A 56 13.38 7.69 -15.08
N PRO A 57 14.56 8.33 -15.24
CA PRO A 57 15.38 8.76 -14.11
C PRO A 57 14.63 9.74 -13.20
N GLY A 58 14.90 9.69 -11.90
CA GLY A 58 14.28 10.60 -10.92
C GLY A 58 12.80 10.29 -10.63
N ALA A 59 12.23 9.19 -11.14
CA ALA A 59 10.88 8.77 -10.80
C ALA A 59 10.84 8.16 -9.39
N ILE A 60 10.38 8.92 -8.40
CA ILE A 60 10.34 8.50 -6.99
C ILE A 60 8.90 8.23 -6.55
N THR A 61 8.68 7.08 -5.90
CA THR A 61 7.43 6.77 -5.20
C THR A 61 7.65 6.92 -3.71
N ILE A 62 6.76 7.64 -3.03
CA ILE A 62 6.74 7.81 -1.58
C ILE A 62 5.41 7.25 -1.08
N HIS A 63 5.45 6.31 -0.14
CA HIS A 63 4.28 5.81 0.58
C HIS A 63 4.26 6.44 1.97
N ALA A 64 3.19 7.18 2.24
CA ALA A 64 2.93 7.71 3.56
C ALA A 64 2.65 6.59 4.57
N GLY A 65 2.92 6.87 5.84
CA GLY A 65 2.49 6.01 6.92
C GLY A 65 0.97 6.04 7.13
N PRO A 66 0.41 5.03 7.82
CA PRO A 66 -1.02 4.89 8.02
C PRO A 66 -1.61 6.02 8.87
N GLU A 67 -0.87 6.55 9.86
CA GLU A 67 -1.37 7.63 10.71
C GLU A 67 -1.45 8.95 9.94
N PHE A 68 -0.40 9.27 9.16
CA PHE A 68 -0.43 10.42 8.26
C PHE A 68 -1.54 10.26 7.22
N SER A 69 -1.67 9.08 6.62
CA SER A 69 -2.69 8.81 5.60
C SER A 69 -4.10 8.99 6.12
N LEU A 70 -4.38 8.55 7.36
CA LEU A 70 -5.67 8.79 8.02
C LEU A 70 -5.92 10.28 8.28
N LYS A 71 -4.90 10.98 8.81
CA LYS A 71 -5.02 12.37 9.21
C LYS A 71 -5.27 13.32 8.03
N TYR A 72 -4.60 13.09 6.90
CA TYR A 72 -4.64 13.96 5.73
C TYR A 72 -5.47 13.38 4.56
N TRP A 73 -6.36 12.42 4.86
CA TRP A 73 -7.09 11.67 3.82
C TRP A 73 -7.92 12.57 2.90
N ASP A 74 -8.64 13.54 3.48
CA ASP A 74 -9.55 14.44 2.76
C ASP A 74 -8.90 15.80 2.41
N GLU A 75 -7.60 15.95 2.68
CA GLU A 75 -6.85 17.18 2.38
C GLU A 75 -6.44 17.23 0.90
N ALA A 76 -6.15 18.44 0.41
CA ALA A 76 -5.77 18.67 -0.98
C ALA A 76 -4.44 17.99 -1.34
N ASP A 77 -4.34 17.50 -2.59
CA ASP A 77 -3.17 16.76 -3.09
C ASP A 77 -1.89 17.56 -2.99
N GLU A 78 -1.95 18.86 -3.29
CA GLU A 78 -0.79 19.76 -3.24
C GLU A 78 -0.24 19.86 -1.81
N MET A 79 -1.13 20.04 -0.82
CA MET A 79 -0.74 20.12 0.59
C MET A 79 -0.12 18.81 1.07
N VAL A 80 -0.76 17.68 0.75
CA VAL A 80 -0.27 16.35 1.10
C VAL A 80 1.10 16.09 0.48
N ALA A 81 1.27 16.47 -0.78
CA ALA A 81 2.52 16.29 -1.49
C ALA A 81 3.66 17.15 -0.91
N GLU A 82 3.40 18.42 -0.58
CA GLU A 82 4.37 19.30 0.07
C GLU A 82 4.88 18.70 1.39
N TYR A 83 3.98 18.23 2.27
CA TYR A 83 4.37 17.59 3.53
C TYR A 83 5.25 16.34 3.33
N LEU A 84 4.93 15.51 2.34
CA LEU A 84 5.72 14.30 2.05
C LEU A 84 7.06 14.62 1.39
N LEU A 85 7.13 15.66 0.55
CA LEU A 85 8.38 16.13 -0.04
C LEU A 85 9.31 16.72 1.02
N ASP A 86 8.79 17.54 1.93
CA ASP A 86 9.55 18.10 3.05
C ASP A 86 10.12 16.99 3.94
N ALA A 87 9.32 15.97 4.24
CA ALA A 87 9.77 14.81 5.02
C ALA A 87 10.79 13.94 4.30
N ALA A 88 10.82 13.96 2.96
CA ALA A 88 11.74 13.18 2.14
C ALA A 88 13.04 13.95 1.78
N ALA A 89 13.16 15.22 2.16
CA ALA A 89 14.18 16.15 1.68
C ALA A 89 15.64 15.70 1.89
N GLU A 90 15.91 14.79 2.83
CA GLU A 90 17.25 14.21 3.03
C GLU A 90 17.70 13.36 1.81
N TRP A 91 16.76 12.71 1.13
CA TRP A 91 17.05 11.73 0.09
C TRP A 91 16.71 12.21 -1.31
N ILE A 92 15.82 13.19 -1.41
CA ILE A 92 15.30 13.70 -2.68
C ILE A 92 15.89 15.09 -2.97
N GLY A 93 16.18 15.39 -4.24
CA GLY A 93 16.59 16.73 -4.67
C GLY A 93 15.53 17.82 -4.43
N SER A 94 15.95 19.09 -4.42
CA SER A 94 15.10 20.25 -4.10
C SER A 94 14.06 20.59 -5.17
N ASN A 95 14.23 20.08 -6.39
CA ASN A 95 13.33 20.36 -7.51
C ASN A 95 12.56 19.09 -7.90
N SER A 96 11.38 18.92 -7.30
CA SER A 96 10.50 17.78 -7.51
C SER A 96 9.18 18.23 -8.12
N LYS A 97 8.83 17.65 -9.27
CA LYS A 97 7.53 17.82 -9.90
C LYS A 97 6.56 16.76 -9.38
N ILE A 98 5.47 17.19 -8.77
CA ILE A 98 4.36 16.31 -8.37
C ILE A 98 3.71 15.74 -9.64
N VAL A 99 3.66 14.41 -9.75
CA VAL A 99 3.05 13.72 -10.89
C VAL A 99 1.66 13.21 -10.52
N HIS A 100 1.53 12.56 -9.37
CA HIS A 100 0.27 11.98 -8.92
C HIS A 100 0.24 11.74 -7.42
N VAL A 101 -0.90 12.01 -6.79
CA VAL A 101 -1.23 11.55 -5.45
C VAL A 101 -2.32 10.51 -5.57
N HIS A 102 -2.08 9.33 -5.00
CA HIS A 102 -3.03 8.23 -4.99
C HIS A 102 -3.42 7.86 -3.56
N ARG A 103 -4.70 7.55 -3.35
CA ARG A 103 -5.28 7.23 -2.03
C ARG A 103 -5.77 5.78 -1.98
N TRP A 104 -4.97 4.89 -1.42
CA TRP A 104 -5.32 3.48 -1.21
C TRP A 104 -6.10 3.30 0.09
N ARG A 105 -7.44 3.27 0.02
CA ARG A 105 -8.30 3.20 1.22
C ARG A 105 -8.14 1.90 2.01
N TYR A 106 -7.89 0.81 1.28
CA TYR A 106 -7.72 -0.54 1.81
C TYR A 106 -6.32 -1.03 1.44
N SER A 107 -5.28 -0.31 1.88
CA SER A 107 -3.92 -0.55 1.40
C SER A 107 -3.28 -1.80 1.99
N LYS A 108 -3.48 -2.04 3.30
CA LYS A 108 -2.86 -3.15 4.00
C LYS A 108 -3.80 -3.68 5.09
N PRO A 109 -4.13 -4.98 5.11
CA PRO A 109 -4.93 -5.55 6.19
C PRO A 109 -4.26 -5.35 7.55
N LEU A 110 -5.02 -4.83 8.51
CA LEU A 110 -4.63 -4.67 9.90
C LEU A 110 -5.16 -5.83 10.74
N ARG A 111 -6.46 -6.14 10.61
CA ARG A 111 -7.09 -7.29 11.23
C ARG A 111 -7.44 -8.31 10.16
N LEU A 112 -6.82 -9.48 10.24
CA LEU A 112 -7.04 -10.59 9.32
C LEU A 112 -8.24 -11.44 9.73
N HIS A 113 -8.81 -12.15 8.77
CA HIS A 113 -9.65 -13.31 9.04
C HIS A 113 -8.78 -14.48 9.52
N PRO A 114 -9.23 -15.30 10.49
CA PRO A 114 -8.40 -16.38 11.05
C PRO A 114 -8.13 -17.55 10.08
N GLU A 115 -9.03 -17.76 9.11
CA GLU A 115 -8.92 -18.83 8.11
C GLU A 115 -8.44 -18.28 6.76
N PRO A 116 -7.75 -19.11 5.93
CA PRO A 116 -7.17 -18.70 4.64
C PRO A 116 -8.19 -18.39 3.54
N TYR A 117 -9.47 -18.62 3.80
CA TYR A 117 -10.61 -18.19 2.99
C TYR A 117 -11.87 -18.21 3.88
N LEU A 118 -12.98 -17.69 3.35
CA LEU A 118 -14.30 -17.88 3.94
C LEU A 118 -15.27 -18.40 2.88
N ALA A 119 -15.77 -19.63 3.07
CA ALA A 119 -16.72 -20.26 2.16
C ALA A 119 -18.16 -20.23 2.69
N ILE A 120 -19.10 -20.10 1.77
CA ILE A 120 -20.54 -20.17 1.99
C ILE A 120 -21.09 -21.14 0.94
N SER A 121 -21.77 -22.20 1.36
CA SER A 121 -22.28 -23.23 0.42
C SER A 121 -23.75 -23.04 0.03
N ASP A 122 -24.51 -22.25 0.79
CA ASP A 122 -25.95 -22.04 0.62
C ASP A 122 -26.27 -20.54 0.47
N PRO A 123 -27.12 -20.12 -0.49
CA PRO A 123 -27.86 -20.94 -1.46
C PRO A 123 -27.03 -21.44 -2.65
N ALA A 124 -25.79 -20.97 -2.79
CA ALA A 124 -24.84 -21.44 -3.79
C ALA A 124 -23.40 -21.25 -3.26
N PRO A 125 -22.41 -22.00 -3.78
CA PRO A 125 -21.02 -21.81 -3.41
C PRO A 125 -20.52 -20.39 -3.70
N LEU A 126 -20.05 -19.71 -2.65
CA LEU A 126 -19.37 -18.43 -2.68
C LEU A 126 -18.16 -18.49 -1.75
N ILE A 127 -16.98 -18.13 -2.26
CA ILE A 127 -15.74 -18.15 -1.51
C ILE A 127 -15.13 -16.75 -1.53
N PHE A 128 -14.74 -16.25 -0.36
CA PHE A 128 -13.98 -15.03 -0.19
C PHE A 128 -12.51 -15.39 0.04
N ALA A 129 -11.63 -14.74 -0.71
CA ALA A 129 -10.18 -14.93 -0.64
C ALA A 129 -9.49 -13.58 -0.85
N GLY A 130 -8.23 -13.49 -0.44
CA GLY A 130 -7.43 -12.28 -0.56
C GLY A 130 -6.39 -12.14 0.55
N ASP A 131 -5.67 -11.03 0.51
CA ASP A 131 -4.64 -10.67 1.49
C ASP A 131 -5.14 -10.68 2.94
N ALA A 132 -6.40 -10.29 3.17
CA ALA A 132 -7.01 -10.32 4.49
C ALA A 132 -7.18 -11.73 5.09
N PHE A 133 -7.04 -12.79 4.31
CA PHE A 133 -7.25 -14.17 4.77
C PHE A 133 -5.94 -14.93 4.99
N ALA A 134 -4.87 -14.62 4.27
CA ALA A 134 -3.59 -15.31 4.44
C ALA A 134 -2.36 -14.37 4.50
N GLY A 135 -2.57 -13.09 4.78
CA GLY A 135 -1.54 -12.16 5.20
C GLY A 135 -1.39 -10.93 4.29
N PRO A 136 -0.87 -9.81 4.83
CA PRO A 136 -0.91 -8.49 4.21
C PRO A 136 0.21 -8.28 3.15
N ARG A 137 0.38 -9.25 2.25
CA ARG A 137 1.37 -9.26 1.17
C ARG A 137 0.81 -9.97 -0.06
N VAL A 138 1.45 -9.76 -1.21
CA VAL A 138 1.14 -10.48 -2.45
C VAL A 138 1.16 -12.00 -2.26
N GLU A 139 2.14 -12.51 -1.49
CA GLU A 139 2.23 -13.93 -1.12
C GLU A 139 0.97 -14.42 -0.39
N GLY A 140 0.48 -13.65 0.60
CA GLY A 140 -0.73 -14.00 1.35
C GLY A 140 -1.97 -14.01 0.46
N ALA A 141 -2.14 -13.00 -0.40
CA ALA A 141 -3.22 -13.00 -1.38
C ALA A 141 -3.18 -14.23 -2.30
N ALA A 142 -2.00 -14.62 -2.79
CA ALA A 142 -1.83 -15.79 -3.63
C ALA A 142 -2.15 -17.10 -2.89
N LEU A 143 -1.64 -17.27 -1.67
CA LEU A 143 -1.90 -18.45 -0.83
C LEU A 143 -3.38 -18.59 -0.48
N SER A 144 -4.06 -17.47 -0.17
CA SER A 144 -5.51 -17.48 0.06
C SER A 144 -6.28 -17.93 -1.18
N GLY A 145 -5.90 -17.44 -2.37
CA GLY A 145 -6.50 -17.86 -3.63
C GLY A 145 -6.32 -19.36 -3.93
N LEU A 146 -5.13 -19.90 -3.65
CA LEU A 146 -4.86 -21.34 -3.78
C LEU A 146 -5.71 -22.17 -2.82
N ALA A 147 -5.78 -21.77 -1.54
CA ALA A 147 -6.59 -22.47 -0.55
C ALA A 147 -8.09 -22.43 -0.90
N ALA A 148 -8.58 -21.31 -1.44
CA ALA A 148 -9.95 -21.20 -1.94
C ALA A 148 -10.21 -22.11 -3.14
N ALA A 149 -9.26 -22.23 -4.06
CA ALA A 149 -9.36 -23.14 -5.20
C ALA A 149 -9.35 -24.61 -4.75
N GLU A 150 -8.49 -24.99 -3.80
CA GLU A 150 -8.45 -26.34 -3.22
C GLU A 150 -9.77 -26.73 -2.54
N TRP A 151 -10.45 -25.78 -1.88
CA TRP A 151 -11.78 -26.05 -1.29
C TRP A 151 -12.86 -26.34 -2.34
N LEU A 152 -12.72 -25.78 -3.55
CA LEU A 152 -13.71 -25.93 -4.62
C LEU A 152 -13.58 -27.25 -5.39
N LEU A 153 -12.37 -27.84 -5.42
CA LEU A 153 -12.02 -29.07 -6.14
C LEU A 153 -12.46 -30.33 -5.36
#